data_AF-A0A7L5JLX9-F1
#
_entry.id   AF-A0A7L5JLX9-F1
#
_cell.length_a   1.000
_cell.length_b   1.000
_cell.length_c   1.000
_cell.angle_alpha   90.00
_cell.angle_beta   90.00
_cell.angle_gamma   90.00
#
_symmetry.space_group_name_H-M   'P 1'
#
loop_
_entity.id
_entity.type
_entity.pdbx_description
1 polymer ?
#
loop_
_entity_poly.entity_id
_entity_poly.type
_entity_poly.pdbx_seq_one_letter_code
_entity_poly.pdbx_strand_id
1 'polypeptide(L)'
;MFKINFSNPFVYWTVIIISILIFSFLFNNTKEIYVEKKENTNTFEKYSYQNGEKKLDTYEFPDINAKLEPEKNNIISNLFSKDTNILMIFLLIYSIGLSMLFTYREKSRISKEMLDEKLKIEKERIQSKINIFEDIEVELKKYENIINPEIKLENLDKRIDTDTNYVLFNARVVLEKILLNICKVNEIEEESLNKMIYLLFKKEILTHQTKSYAHTIKAFGNRVAHPSIKQPIIFTSKDALLVLSTLVALLEIFKTQNLLVGLNNDK
;
A
#
# COMPACT_ATOMS: atom_id res chain seq x y z
N MET A 1 -1.00 18.76 26.78
CA MET A 1 -1.56 17.39 26.86
C MET A 1 -0.69 16.47 26.01
N PHE A 2 0.27 15.79 26.64
CA PHE A 2 1.20 14.90 25.93
C PHE A 2 0.48 13.61 25.54
N LYS A 3 0.29 13.37 24.24
CA LYS A 3 -0.19 12.07 23.71
C LYS A 3 1.02 11.14 23.62
N ILE A 4 1.13 10.22 24.57
CA ILE A 4 2.13 9.14 24.49
C ILE A 4 1.65 8.13 23.45
N ASN A 5 2.44 7.92 22.40
CA ASN A 5 2.11 6.97 21.34
C ASN A 5 2.59 5.56 21.73
N PHE A 6 1.70 4.77 22.33
CA PHE A 6 1.97 3.37 22.71
C PHE A 6 2.11 2.41 21.52
N SER A 7 1.98 2.88 20.28
CA SER A 7 2.25 2.07 19.09
C SER A 7 3.74 1.76 18.90
N ASN A 8 4.63 2.48 19.60
CA ASN A 8 6.07 2.21 19.58
C ASN A 8 6.42 1.20 20.70
N PRO A 9 6.90 -0.02 20.35
CA PRO A 9 7.19 -1.05 21.33
C PRO A 9 8.24 -0.62 22.36
N PHE A 10 9.20 0.25 22.00
CA PHE A 10 10.18 0.77 22.95
C PHE A 10 9.55 1.68 24.00
N VAL A 11 8.62 2.55 23.58
CA VAL A 11 7.92 3.49 24.48
C VAL A 11 6.98 2.73 25.41
N TYR A 12 6.37 1.65 24.92
CA TYR A 12 5.50 0.79 25.72
C TYR A 12 6.29 -0.01 26.78
N TRP A 13 7.36 -0.70 26.40
CA TRP A 13 8.17 -1.49 27.33
C TRP A 13 8.85 -0.61 28.38
N THR A 14 9.31 0.58 28.00
CA THR A 14 9.88 1.54 28.96
C THR A 14 8.86 2.01 29.99
N VAL A 15 7.62 2.33 29.59
CA VAL A 15 6.56 2.71 30.53
C VAL A 15 6.17 1.55 31.46
N ILE A 16 6.12 0.31 30.95
CA ILE A 16 5.88 -0.88 31.77
C ILE A 16 6.99 -1.10 32.78
N ILE A 17 8.26 -1.05 32.34
CA ILE A 17 9.42 -1.26 33.21
C ILE A 17 9.47 -0.17 34.30
N ILE A 18 9.22 1.09 33.93
CA ILE A 18 9.15 2.20 34.89
C ILE A 18 8.02 1.97 35.90
N SER A 19 6.85 1.49 35.45
CA SER A 19 5.72 1.21 36.35
C SER A 19 6.02 0.06 37.31
N ILE A 20 6.68 -1.00 36.85
CA ILE A 20 7.12 -2.13 37.69
C ILE A 20 8.18 -1.67 38.71
N LEU A 21 9.13 -0.82 38.31
CA LEU A 21 10.17 -0.27 39.18
C LEU A 21 9.57 0.65 40.26
N ILE A 22 8.65 1.54 39.90
CA ILE A 22 7.95 2.42 40.85
C ILE A 22 7.13 1.59 41.84
N PHE A 23 6.43 0.56 41.37
CA PHE A 23 5.66 -0.33 42.23
C PHE A 23 6.54 -1.11 43.20
N SER A 24 7.67 -1.64 42.72
CA SER A 24 8.65 -2.35 43.57
C SER A 24 9.27 -1.43 44.63
N PHE A 25 9.56 -0.18 44.28
CA PHE A 25 10.08 0.84 45.19
C PHE A 25 9.06 1.22 46.28
N LEU A 26 7.80 1.45 45.89
CA LEU A 26 6.72 1.73 46.85
C LEU A 26 6.45 0.55 47.78
N PHE A 27 6.57 -0.68 47.31
CA PHE A 27 6.35 -1.88 48.12
C PHE A 27 7.44 -2.09 49.18
N ASN A 28 8.71 -1.81 48.83
CA ASN A 28 9.83 -1.98 49.76
C ASN A 28 9.74 -1.04 50.97
N ASN A 29 9.25 0.19 50.77
CA ASN A 29 9.05 1.17 51.84
C ASN A 29 7.87 0.84 52.78
N THR A 30 7.04 -0.15 52.47
CA THR A 30 5.93 -0.56 53.36
C THR A 30 6.27 -1.68 54.34
N LYS A 31 7.47 -2.29 54.25
CA LYS A 31 7.93 -3.33 55.19
C LYS A 31 8.55 -2.78 56.49
N GLU A 32 9.01 -1.54 56.52
CA GLU A 32 9.68 -0.96 57.71
C GLU A 32 8.74 -0.41 58.78
N ILE A 33 7.44 -0.28 58.50
CA ILE A 33 6.47 0.28 59.45
C ILE A 33 5.56 -0.84 59.94
N TYR A 34 6.04 -1.70 60.86
CA TYR A 34 5.21 -2.44 61.83
C TYR A 34 6.11 -3.19 62.83
N VAL A 35 6.77 -2.46 63.72
CA VAL A 35 7.13 -2.98 65.06
C VAL A 35 6.92 -1.85 66.06
N GLU A 36 5.66 -1.56 66.39
CA GLU A 36 5.35 -0.91 67.66
C GLU A 36 4.57 -1.92 68.50
N LYS A 37 5.29 -2.48 69.47
CA LYS A 37 4.80 -3.46 70.43
C LYS A 37 3.80 -2.75 71.36
N LYS A 38 2.51 -2.82 71.04
CA LYS A 38 1.45 -2.46 72.01
C LYS A 38 1.28 -3.60 73.00
N GLU A 39 1.77 -3.39 74.21
CA GLU A 39 1.35 -4.14 75.40
C GLU A 39 -0.16 -4.00 75.56
N ASN A 40 -0.87 -5.13 75.54
CA ASN A 40 -2.21 -5.24 76.09
C ASN A 40 -2.18 -6.35 77.14
N THR A 41 -2.12 -5.94 78.40
CA THR A 41 -2.56 -6.73 79.55
C THR A 41 -4.07 -6.95 79.43
N ASN A 42 -4.53 -8.21 79.41
CA ASN A 42 -5.44 -8.76 80.44
C ASN A 42 -5.86 -10.21 80.12
N THR A 43 -5.44 -11.10 81.04
CA THR A 43 -6.19 -12.19 81.68
C THR A 43 -7.28 -12.90 80.87
N PHE A 44 -7.05 -14.16 80.49
CA PHE A 44 -7.98 -15.28 80.73
C PHE A 44 -7.30 -16.59 80.30
N GLU A 45 -6.54 -17.21 81.21
CA GLU A 45 -6.33 -18.67 81.25
C GLU A 45 -5.51 -19.04 82.50
N LYS A 46 -6.20 -19.22 83.63
CA LYS A 46 -5.89 -20.26 84.63
C LYS A 46 -6.91 -20.21 85.76
N TYR A 47 -8.03 -20.91 85.55
CA TYR A 47 -8.72 -21.50 86.69
C TYR A 47 -8.15 -22.91 86.89
N SER A 48 -7.38 -23.08 87.95
CA SER A 48 -7.15 -24.39 88.55
C SER A 48 -7.18 -24.25 90.07
N TYR A 49 -8.31 -24.66 90.63
CA TYR A 49 -8.63 -25.06 92.01
C TYR A 49 -7.62 -24.76 93.12
N GLN A 50 -8.08 -24.08 94.18
CA GLN A 50 -8.23 -24.69 95.53
C GLN A 50 -8.88 -23.75 96.56
N ASN A 51 -9.88 -24.31 97.26
CA ASN A 51 -10.36 -24.08 98.63
C ASN A 51 -10.46 -22.67 99.23
N GLY A 52 -11.68 -22.28 99.60
CA GLY A 52 -11.90 -21.32 100.69
C GLY A 52 -13.23 -20.56 100.60
N GLU A 53 -14.25 -21.13 101.24
CA GLU A 53 -15.42 -20.47 101.85
C GLU A 53 -16.36 -19.59 101.00
N LYS A 54 -17.61 -20.08 100.93
CA LYS A 54 -18.81 -19.41 100.43
C LYS A 54 -19.10 -18.10 101.18
N LYS A 55 -19.40 -17.04 100.42
CA LYS A 55 -20.52 -16.13 100.71
C LYS A 55 -21.33 -15.93 99.44
N LEU A 56 -22.64 -16.13 99.59
CA LEU A 56 -23.65 -16.07 98.54
C LEU A 56 -24.30 -14.70 98.64
N ASP A 57 -23.76 -13.71 97.94
CA ASP A 57 -24.33 -12.37 97.90
C ASP A 57 -25.03 -12.15 96.56
N THR A 58 -26.35 -12.07 96.67
CA THR A 58 -27.39 -11.47 95.83
C THR A 58 -27.07 -11.21 94.34
N TYR A 59 -27.85 -11.90 93.51
CA TYR A 59 -27.92 -11.78 92.07
C TYR A 59 -28.30 -10.34 91.65
N GLU A 60 -27.33 -9.52 91.27
CA GLU A 60 -27.58 -8.32 90.46
C GLU A 60 -27.53 -8.73 88.99
N PHE A 61 -28.68 -8.68 88.30
CA PHE A 61 -28.72 -8.80 86.84
C PHE A 61 -28.10 -7.54 86.22
N PRO A 62 -27.00 -7.62 85.45
CA PRO A 62 -26.60 -6.52 84.59
C PRO A 62 -27.48 -6.54 83.34
N ASP A 63 -27.97 -5.36 82.98
CA ASP A 63 -28.88 -5.06 81.87
C ASP A 63 -28.75 -5.95 80.63
N ILE A 64 -29.89 -6.42 80.14
CA ILE A 64 -30.06 -7.09 78.84
C ILE A 64 -29.96 -6.04 77.71
N ASN A 65 -28.84 -5.34 77.63
CA ASN A 65 -28.42 -4.54 76.48
C ASN A 65 -27.09 -5.09 75.94
N ALA A 66 -27.02 -6.43 75.82
CA ALA A 66 -26.02 -7.08 74.98
C ALA A 66 -26.27 -6.67 73.53
N LYS A 67 -25.59 -5.60 73.11
CA LYS A 67 -25.47 -5.22 71.72
C LYS A 67 -24.80 -6.41 71.01
N LEU A 68 -25.59 -7.23 70.32
CA LEU A 68 -25.09 -8.25 69.40
C LEU A 68 -24.22 -7.53 68.38
N GLU A 69 -22.89 -7.58 68.58
CA GLU A 69 -21.99 -7.20 67.51
C GLU A 69 -22.19 -8.20 66.37
N PRO A 70 -22.47 -7.73 65.15
CA PRO A 70 -22.60 -8.65 64.04
C PRO A 70 -21.23 -9.28 63.83
N GLU A 71 -21.17 -10.61 63.92
CA GLU A 71 -20.03 -11.38 63.46
C GLU A 71 -19.83 -10.99 61.99
N LYS A 72 -18.84 -10.11 61.76
CA LYS A 72 -18.48 -9.66 60.43
C LYS A 72 -17.86 -10.85 59.72
N ASN A 73 -18.72 -11.67 59.11
CA ASN A 73 -18.33 -12.66 58.13
C ASN A 73 -17.53 -11.95 57.04
N ASN A 74 -16.21 -12.12 57.15
CA ASN A 74 -15.14 -11.64 56.28
C ASN A 74 -15.18 -12.31 54.89
N ILE A 75 -16.37 -12.46 54.30
CA ILE A 75 -16.51 -13.09 52.97
C ILE A 75 -16.09 -12.07 51.89
N ILE A 76 -16.39 -10.78 52.09
CA ILE A 76 -16.01 -9.71 51.15
C ILE A 76 -14.56 -9.28 51.36
N SER A 77 -14.06 -9.26 52.60
CA SER A 77 -12.68 -8.86 52.91
C SER A 77 -11.63 -9.91 52.50
N ASN A 78 -11.99 -11.20 52.42
CA ASN A 78 -11.11 -12.23 51.86
C ASN A 78 -11.06 -12.24 50.33
N LEU A 79 -12.07 -11.70 49.65
CA LEU A 79 -12.02 -11.55 48.19
C LEU A 79 -11.01 -10.46 47.78
N PHE A 80 -10.80 -9.47 48.66
CA PHE A 80 -9.85 -8.37 48.52
C PHE A 80 -8.65 -8.50 49.46
N SER A 81 -8.07 -9.70 49.56
CA SER A 81 -6.76 -9.86 50.18
C SER A 81 -5.68 -9.13 49.35
N LYS A 82 -4.65 -8.59 50.01
CA LYS A 82 -3.57 -7.82 49.37
C LYS A 82 -2.87 -8.61 48.25
N ASP A 83 -2.82 -9.93 48.36
CA ASP A 83 -2.16 -10.83 47.41
C ASP A 83 -3.03 -11.15 46.18
N THR A 84 -4.36 -11.26 46.34
CA THR A 84 -5.29 -11.45 45.20
C THR A 84 -5.37 -10.23 44.29
N ASN A 85 -5.23 -9.01 44.86
CA ASN A 85 -5.18 -7.77 44.08
C ASN A 85 -3.94 -7.67 43.18
N ILE A 86 -2.78 -8.11 43.64
CA ILE A 86 -1.53 -8.06 42.87
C ILE A 86 -1.57 -9.05 41.70
N LEU A 87 -2.04 -10.27 41.94
CA LEU A 87 -2.19 -11.28 40.89
C LEU A 87 -3.18 -10.82 39.79
N MET A 88 -4.31 -10.23 40.18
CA MET A 88 -5.30 -9.70 39.25
C MET A 88 -4.74 -8.55 38.39
N ILE A 89 -3.94 -7.65 38.98
CA ILE A 89 -3.26 -6.58 38.23
C ILE A 89 -2.25 -7.16 37.24
N PHE A 90 -1.46 -8.17 37.64
CA PHE A 90 -0.52 -8.85 36.74
C PHE A 90 -1.22 -9.52 35.56
N LEU A 91 -2.33 -10.23 35.81
CA LEU A 91 -3.12 -10.87 34.76
C LEU A 91 -3.74 -9.84 33.81
N LEU A 92 -4.16 -8.69 34.33
CA LEU A 92 -4.69 -7.59 33.53
C LEU A 92 -3.61 -6.97 32.63
N ILE A 93 -2.42 -6.66 33.17
CA ILE A 93 -1.29 -6.17 32.38
C ILE A 93 -0.86 -7.19 31.32
N TYR A 94 -0.80 -8.47 31.71
CA TYR A 94 -0.44 -9.57 30.82
C TYR A 94 -1.45 -9.72 29.67
N SER A 95 -2.76 -9.68 29.94
CA SER A 95 -3.80 -9.77 28.91
C SER A 95 -3.77 -8.58 27.94
N ILE A 96 -3.53 -7.36 28.44
CA ILE A 96 -3.35 -6.17 27.59
C ILE A 96 -2.12 -6.34 26.70
N GLY A 97 -0.98 -6.75 27.26
CA GLY A 97 0.24 -7.01 26.48
C GLY A 97 0.05 -8.06 25.40
N LEU A 98 -0.65 -9.16 25.70
CA LEU A 98 -0.99 -10.20 24.73
C LEU A 98 -1.88 -9.65 23.61
N SER A 99 -2.94 -8.90 23.95
CA SER A 99 -3.87 -8.33 22.97
C SER A 99 -3.18 -7.37 22.00
N MET A 100 -2.23 -6.56 22.50
CA MET A 100 -1.43 -5.66 21.67
C MET A 100 -0.45 -6.44 20.79
N LEU A 101 0.18 -7.51 21.29
CA LEU A 101 1.06 -8.36 20.49
C LEU A 101 0.31 -9.01 19.32
N PHE A 102 -0.89 -9.53 19.58
CA PHE A 102 -1.75 -10.08 18.52
C PHE A 102 -2.15 -9.01 17.51
N THR A 103 -2.54 -7.81 17.97
CA THR A 103 -2.89 -6.68 17.09
C THR A 103 -1.71 -6.26 16.22
N TYR A 104 -0.50 -6.21 16.79
CA TYR A 104 0.72 -5.88 16.05
C TYR A 104 1.06 -6.94 14.99
N ARG A 105 0.99 -8.22 15.37
CA ARG A 105 1.22 -9.34 14.45
C ARG A 105 0.23 -9.33 13.29
N GLU A 106 -1.04 -9.08 13.58
CA GLU A 106 -2.09 -9.02 12.56
C GLU A 106 -1.88 -7.84 11.61
N LYS A 107 -1.57 -6.65 12.15
CA LYS A 107 -1.23 -5.48 11.34
C LYS A 107 0.00 -5.70 10.47
N SER A 108 1.01 -6.41 10.98
CA SER A 108 2.19 -6.80 10.21
C SER A 108 1.85 -7.76 9.07
N ARG A 109 0.98 -8.75 9.31
CA ARG A 109 0.49 -9.66 8.27
C ARG A 109 -0.25 -8.92 7.17
N ILE A 110 -1.21 -8.06 7.53
CA ILE A 110 -1.98 -7.25 6.58
C ILE A 110 -1.05 -6.35 5.76
N SER A 111 -0.06 -5.71 6.39
CA SER A 111 0.90 -4.86 5.66
C SER A 111 1.75 -5.65 4.68
N LYS A 112 2.08 -6.90 5.00
CA LYS A 112 2.85 -7.78 4.11
C LYS A 112 1.99 -8.26 2.95
N GLU A 113 0.76 -8.69 3.21
CA GLU A 113 -0.21 -9.08 2.18
C GLU A 113 -0.47 -7.94 1.19
N MET A 114 -0.66 -6.71 1.69
CA MET A 114 -0.81 -5.52 0.84
C MET A 114 0.43 -5.22 -0.01
N LEU A 115 1.63 -5.50 0.50
CA LEU A 115 2.87 -5.31 -0.25
C LEU A 115 3.03 -6.38 -1.33
N ASP A 116 2.75 -7.63 -1.01
CA ASP A 116 2.81 -8.75 -1.94
C ASP A 116 1.77 -8.59 -3.08
N GLU A 117 0.57 -8.12 -2.75
CA GLU A 117 -0.47 -7.79 -3.74
C GLU A 117 -0.02 -6.66 -4.67
N LYS A 118 0.56 -5.58 -4.12
CA LYS A 118 1.12 -4.49 -4.93
C LYS A 118 2.22 -4.98 -5.88
N LEU A 119 3.13 -5.81 -5.37
CA LEU A 119 4.20 -6.40 -6.19
C LEU A 119 3.65 -7.31 -7.30
N LYS A 120 2.60 -8.09 -7.00
CA LYS A 120 1.93 -8.93 -8.01
C LYS A 120 1.29 -8.09 -9.12
N ILE A 121 0.54 -7.04 -8.76
CA ILE A 121 -0.07 -6.11 -9.71
C ILE A 121 0.99 -5.43 -10.58
N GLU A 122 2.12 -5.03 -9.99
CA GLU A 122 3.21 -4.40 -10.74
C GLU A 122 3.88 -5.36 -11.72
N LYS A 123 4.13 -6.61 -11.31
CA LYS A 123 4.64 -7.67 -12.22
C LYS A 123 3.68 -7.94 -13.38
N GLU A 124 2.38 -8.04 -13.13
CA GLU A 124 1.37 -8.24 -14.17
C GLU A 124 1.32 -7.05 -15.14
N ARG A 125 1.46 -5.81 -14.64
CA ARG A 125 1.56 -4.61 -15.48
C ARG A 125 2.81 -4.61 -16.36
N ILE A 126 3.96 -5.01 -15.83
CA ILE A 126 5.19 -5.12 -16.60
C ILE A 126 5.05 -6.20 -17.68
N GLN A 127 4.50 -7.38 -17.33
CA GLN A 127 4.31 -8.47 -18.28
C GLN A 127 3.35 -8.09 -19.41
N SER A 128 2.22 -7.46 -19.09
CA SER A 128 1.29 -6.96 -20.12
C SER A 128 1.90 -5.89 -21.02
N LYS A 129 2.75 -5.01 -20.48
CA LYS A 129 3.52 -4.05 -21.28
C LYS A 129 4.47 -4.78 -22.26
N ILE A 130 5.18 -5.80 -21.78
CA ILE A 130 6.10 -6.63 -22.61
C ILE A 130 5.35 -7.32 -23.74
N ASN A 131 4.21 -7.95 -23.45
CA ASN A 131 3.41 -8.63 -24.47
C ASN A 131 2.97 -7.66 -25.58
N ILE A 132 2.50 -6.45 -25.22
CA ILE A 132 2.10 -5.43 -26.21
C ILE A 132 3.28 -5.01 -27.09
N PHE A 133 4.49 -4.92 -26.54
CA PHE A 133 5.68 -4.59 -27.32
C PHE A 133 6.05 -5.70 -28.30
N GLU A 134 6.08 -6.94 -27.83
CA GLU A 134 6.42 -8.10 -28.64
C GLU A 134 5.43 -8.24 -29.81
N ASP A 135 4.13 -8.05 -29.54
CA ASP A 135 3.09 -8.06 -30.58
C ASP A 135 3.33 -6.97 -31.64
N ILE A 136 3.65 -5.73 -31.24
CA ILE A 136 3.90 -4.63 -32.19
C ILE A 136 5.16 -4.86 -33.01
N GLU A 137 6.23 -5.36 -32.40
CA GLU A 137 7.49 -5.64 -33.11
C GLU A 137 7.29 -6.75 -34.15
N VAL A 138 6.60 -7.83 -33.78
CA VAL A 138 6.24 -8.93 -34.68
C VAL A 138 5.40 -8.45 -35.86
N GLU A 139 4.40 -7.60 -35.60
CA GLU A 139 3.55 -7.03 -36.65
C GLU A 139 4.33 -6.08 -37.58
N LEU A 140 5.16 -5.19 -37.04
CA LEU A 140 5.98 -4.27 -37.84
C LEU A 140 7.02 -5.01 -38.70
N LYS A 141 7.54 -6.15 -38.23
CA LYS A 141 8.49 -6.98 -38.98
C LYS A 141 7.93 -7.48 -40.31
N LYS A 142 6.61 -7.66 -40.43
CA LYS A 142 5.95 -8.00 -41.71
C LYS A 142 6.13 -6.91 -42.78
N TYR A 143 6.44 -5.69 -42.36
CA TYR A 143 6.58 -4.49 -43.19
C TYR A 143 8.00 -3.91 -43.17
N GLU A 144 8.99 -4.70 -42.74
CA GLU A 144 10.37 -4.28 -42.53
C GLU A 144 10.97 -3.56 -43.76
N ASN A 145 10.69 -4.05 -44.97
CA ASN A 145 11.15 -3.45 -46.23
C ASN A 145 10.62 -2.03 -46.47
N ILE A 146 9.47 -1.68 -45.90
CA ILE A 146 8.81 -0.39 -46.10
C ILE A 146 9.28 0.62 -45.04
N ILE A 147 9.41 0.16 -43.79
CA ILE A 147 9.70 0.99 -42.63
C ILE A 147 11.19 1.23 -42.41
N ASN A 148 12.06 0.40 -42.99
CA ASN A 148 13.51 0.64 -42.99
C ASN A 148 13.89 1.62 -44.12
N PRO A 149 14.89 2.49 -43.89
CA PRO A 149 15.73 2.61 -42.69
C PRO A 149 15.15 3.53 -41.59
N GLU A 150 13.95 4.07 -41.77
CA GLU A 150 13.40 5.11 -40.91
C GLU A 150 13.16 4.63 -39.47
N ILE A 151 12.56 3.44 -39.31
CA ILE A 151 12.37 2.79 -38.01
C ILE A 151 13.19 1.49 -37.99
N LYS A 152 14.33 1.53 -37.31
CA LYS A 152 15.10 0.32 -37.01
C LYS A 152 14.38 -0.49 -35.94
N LEU A 153 14.00 -1.72 -36.28
CA LEU A 153 13.37 -2.66 -35.34
C LEU A 153 14.34 -3.14 -34.25
N GLU A 154 15.65 -3.07 -34.51
CA GLU A 154 16.69 -3.39 -33.54
C GLU A 154 16.59 -2.53 -32.27
N ASN A 155 16.34 -3.18 -31.12
CA ASN A 155 16.13 -2.54 -29.82
C ASN A 155 14.96 -1.53 -29.82
N LEU A 156 13.89 -1.81 -30.58
CA LEU A 156 12.71 -0.94 -30.62
C LEU A 156 12.07 -0.80 -29.23
N ASP A 157 12.00 -1.90 -28.47
CA ASP A 157 11.55 -1.94 -27.06
C ASP A 157 12.23 -0.87 -26.20
N LYS A 158 13.57 -0.80 -26.26
CA LYS A 158 14.36 0.17 -25.50
C LYS A 158 14.13 1.58 -26.02
N ARG A 159 14.10 1.76 -27.35
CA ARG A 159 13.89 3.07 -27.97
C ARG A 159 12.54 3.67 -27.62
N ILE A 160 11.49 2.87 -27.47
CA ILE A 160 10.17 3.37 -27.06
C ILE A 160 10.22 3.96 -25.64
N ASP A 161 11.05 3.41 -24.75
CA ASP A 161 11.19 3.90 -23.38
C ASP A 161 12.25 5.01 -23.24
N THR A 162 13.34 4.97 -24.02
CA THR A 162 14.46 5.91 -23.89
C THR A 162 14.42 7.08 -24.86
N ASP A 163 13.82 6.91 -26.04
CA ASP A 163 13.80 7.89 -27.12
C ASP A 163 12.45 7.91 -27.86
N THR A 164 11.40 8.21 -27.09
CA THR A 164 10.02 8.34 -27.58
C THR A 164 9.93 9.32 -28.76
N ASN A 165 10.67 10.43 -28.70
CA ASN A 165 10.63 11.47 -29.71
C ASN A 165 11.14 10.94 -31.07
N TYR A 166 12.24 10.21 -31.09
CA TYR A 166 12.74 9.53 -32.29
C TYR A 166 11.68 8.60 -32.88
N VAL A 167 11.04 7.76 -32.07
CA VAL A 167 10.00 6.81 -32.53
C VAL A 167 8.82 7.55 -33.18
N LEU A 168 8.30 8.57 -32.50
CA LEU A 168 7.16 9.36 -32.98
C LEU A 168 7.49 10.14 -34.27
N PHE A 169 8.69 10.71 -34.35
CA PHE A 169 9.15 11.43 -35.53
C PHE A 169 9.29 10.47 -36.73
N ASN A 170 9.94 9.33 -36.55
CA ASN A 170 10.16 8.40 -37.65
C ASN A 170 8.89 7.70 -38.10
N ALA A 171 7.92 7.46 -37.21
CA ALA A 171 6.60 7.00 -37.61
C ALA A 171 5.91 7.97 -38.58
N ARG A 172 6.06 9.29 -38.36
CA ARG A 172 5.59 10.31 -39.30
C ARG A 172 6.37 10.26 -40.63
N VAL A 173 7.69 10.07 -40.59
CA VAL A 173 8.50 9.96 -41.82
C VAL A 173 8.09 8.74 -42.66
N VAL A 174 7.88 7.59 -42.02
CA VAL A 174 7.35 6.37 -42.68
C VAL A 174 6.00 6.64 -43.33
N LEU A 175 5.06 7.28 -42.61
CA LEU A 175 3.78 7.69 -43.17
C LEU A 175 3.95 8.57 -44.41
N GLU A 176 4.83 9.57 -44.32
CA GLU A 176 5.10 10.51 -45.40
C GLU A 176 5.62 9.79 -46.65
N LYS A 177 6.58 8.88 -46.50
CA LYS A 177 7.11 8.02 -47.57
C LYS A 177 6.02 7.17 -48.23
N ILE A 178 5.16 6.55 -47.43
CA ILE A 178 4.07 5.70 -47.95
C ILE A 178 3.06 6.53 -48.74
N LEU A 179 2.59 7.65 -48.18
CA LEU A 179 1.60 8.50 -48.86
C LEU A 179 2.19 9.12 -50.13
N LEU A 180 3.46 9.49 -50.12
CA LEU A 180 4.17 9.97 -51.30
C LEU A 180 4.15 8.93 -52.43
N ASN A 181 4.46 7.67 -52.11
CA ASN A 181 4.40 6.59 -53.08
C ASN A 181 2.97 6.36 -53.62
N ILE A 182 1.96 6.41 -52.75
CA ILE A 182 0.56 6.31 -53.19
C ILE A 182 0.21 7.46 -54.14
N CYS A 183 0.62 8.70 -53.84
CA CYS A 183 0.42 9.83 -54.73
C CYS A 183 1.10 9.61 -56.09
N LYS A 184 2.34 9.12 -56.12
CA LYS A 184 3.09 8.79 -57.35
C LYS A 184 2.35 7.80 -58.24
N VAL A 185 1.93 6.68 -57.65
CA VAL A 185 1.20 5.62 -58.37
C VAL A 185 -0.13 6.10 -58.92
N ASN A 186 -0.75 7.10 -58.30
CA ASN A 186 -2.05 7.64 -58.70
C ASN A 186 -1.96 8.97 -59.49
N GLU A 187 -0.75 9.37 -59.92
CA GLU A 187 -0.49 10.61 -60.67
C GLU A 187 -1.06 11.87 -59.98
N ILE A 188 -0.95 11.92 -58.65
CA ILE A 188 -1.40 13.05 -57.83
C ILE A 188 -0.19 13.94 -57.54
N GLU A 189 -0.33 15.23 -57.83
CA GLU A 189 0.70 16.23 -57.52
C GLU A 189 1.09 16.18 -56.03
N GLU A 190 2.38 15.96 -55.79
CA GLU A 190 2.95 15.80 -54.46
C GLU A 190 3.11 17.16 -53.77
N GLU A 191 2.50 17.31 -52.60
CA GLU A 191 2.60 18.51 -51.76
C GLU A 191 2.91 18.09 -50.30
N SER A 192 2.88 19.04 -49.36
CA SER A 192 3.03 18.75 -47.93
C SER A 192 2.17 17.56 -47.44
N LEU A 193 2.64 16.86 -46.41
CA LEU A 193 1.92 15.72 -45.79
C LEU A 193 0.44 16.00 -45.49
N ASN A 194 0.10 17.23 -45.07
CA ASN A 194 -1.30 17.60 -44.84
C ASN A 194 -2.14 17.60 -46.12
N LYS A 195 -1.57 18.10 -47.22
CA LYS A 195 -2.24 18.13 -48.51
C LYS A 195 -2.38 16.74 -49.09
N MET A 196 -1.35 15.89 -49.01
CA MET A 196 -1.43 14.49 -49.46
C MET A 196 -2.61 13.77 -48.81
N ILE A 197 -2.73 13.85 -47.48
CA ILE A 197 -3.86 13.25 -46.74
C ILE A 197 -5.21 13.80 -47.25
N TYR A 198 -5.30 15.12 -47.46
CA TYR A 198 -6.53 15.75 -47.94
C TYR A 198 -6.91 15.29 -49.36
N LEU A 199 -5.96 15.29 -50.30
CA LEU A 199 -6.20 14.95 -51.70
C LEU A 199 -6.52 13.47 -51.87
N LEU A 200 -5.77 12.59 -51.21
CA LEU A 200 -6.02 11.15 -51.26
C LEU A 200 -7.40 10.79 -50.66
N PHE A 201 -7.82 11.50 -49.60
CA PHE A 201 -9.17 11.35 -49.05
C PHE A 201 -10.25 11.90 -50.00
N LYS A 202 -10.02 13.07 -50.60
CA LYS A 202 -10.97 13.68 -51.57
C LYS A 202 -11.16 12.80 -52.81
N LYS A 203 -10.13 12.07 -53.22
CA LYS A 203 -10.16 11.10 -54.33
C LYS A 203 -10.64 9.70 -53.91
N GLU A 204 -11.12 9.54 -52.68
CA GLU A 204 -11.64 8.28 -52.12
C GLU A 204 -10.60 7.13 -52.06
N ILE A 205 -9.31 7.43 -52.21
CA ILE A 205 -8.22 6.47 -52.01
C ILE A 205 -8.04 6.17 -50.52
N LEU A 206 -8.12 7.21 -49.69
CA LEU A 206 -8.17 7.06 -48.23
C LEU A 206 -9.62 7.06 -47.75
N THR A 207 -9.94 6.10 -46.89
CA THR A 207 -11.17 6.06 -46.10
C THR A 207 -11.13 7.04 -44.93
N HIS A 208 -12.26 7.29 -44.28
CA HIS A 208 -12.32 8.07 -43.03
C HIS A 208 -11.39 7.51 -41.94
N GLN A 209 -11.30 6.19 -41.83
CA GLN A 209 -10.46 5.51 -40.85
C GLN A 209 -8.96 5.74 -41.13
N THR A 210 -8.52 5.48 -42.36
CA THR A 210 -7.11 5.65 -42.75
C THR A 210 -6.67 7.11 -42.69
N LYS A 211 -7.56 8.05 -43.06
CA LYS A 211 -7.36 9.49 -42.83
C LYS A 211 -7.17 9.83 -41.34
N SER A 212 -8.00 9.25 -40.46
CA SER A 212 -7.89 9.47 -39.01
C SER A 212 -6.54 8.99 -38.48
N TYR A 213 -6.12 7.78 -38.85
CA TYR A 213 -4.82 7.22 -38.49
C TYR A 213 -3.65 8.08 -39.00
N ALA A 214 -3.70 8.52 -40.26
CA ALA A 214 -2.69 9.41 -40.82
C ALA A 214 -2.62 10.76 -40.08
N HIS A 215 -3.76 11.33 -39.70
CA HIS A 215 -3.80 12.55 -38.90
C HIS A 215 -3.22 12.36 -37.49
N THR A 216 -3.49 11.24 -36.83
CA THR A 216 -2.92 10.91 -35.51
C THR A 216 -1.40 10.85 -35.60
N ILE A 217 -0.84 10.02 -36.48
CA ILE A 217 0.61 9.87 -36.65
C ILE A 217 1.25 11.23 -36.98
N LYS A 218 0.66 11.99 -37.90
CA LYS A 218 1.13 13.35 -38.25
C LYS A 218 1.13 14.28 -37.04
N ALA A 219 0.06 14.29 -36.25
CA ALA A 219 -0.10 15.21 -35.13
C ALA A 219 0.99 15.01 -34.08
N PHE A 220 1.26 13.76 -33.69
CA PHE A 220 2.32 13.43 -32.75
C PHE A 220 3.71 13.76 -33.32
N GLY A 221 4.01 13.31 -34.54
CA GLY A 221 5.31 13.59 -35.16
C GLY A 221 5.58 15.09 -35.36
N ASN A 222 4.58 15.88 -35.74
CA ASN A 222 4.72 17.34 -35.85
C ASN A 222 4.98 18.00 -34.50
N ARG A 223 4.35 17.52 -33.42
CA ARG A 223 4.54 18.08 -32.09
C ARG A 223 5.92 17.79 -31.52
N VAL A 224 6.52 16.66 -31.90
CA VAL A 224 7.92 16.37 -31.59
C VAL A 224 8.87 17.26 -32.40
N ALA A 225 8.61 17.44 -33.70
CA ALA A 225 9.46 18.25 -34.57
C ALA A 225 9.41 19.75 -34.25
N HIS A 226 8.27 20.23 -33.74
CA HIS A 226 8.04 21.63 -33.40
C HIS A 226 7.52 21.75 -31.96
N PRO A 227 8.40 21.56 -30.96
CA PRO A 227 8.02 21.67 -29.57
C PRO A 227 7.59 23.11 -29.25
N SER A 228 6.46 23.25 -28.56
CA SER A 228 6.01 24.56 -28.11
C SER A 228 6.84 25.02 -26.92
N ILE A 229 7.54 26.15 -27.06
CA ILE A 229 8.29 26.77 -25.95
C ILE A 229 7.33 27.14 -24.80
N LYS A 230 6.10 27.53 -25.12
CA LYS A 230 5.09 27.94 -24.12
C LYS A 230 4.42 26.75 -23.41
N GLN A 231 4.37 25.58 -24.07
CA GLN A 231 3.72 24.38 -23.56
C GLN A 231 4.53 23.14 -24.01
N PRO A 232 5.66 22.86 -23.35
CA PRO A 232 6.46 21.69 -23.67
C PRO A 232 5.66 20.43 -23.34
N ILE A 233 5.53 19.55 -24.33
CA ILE A 233 4.89 18.25 -24.17
C ILE A 233 5.99 17.21 -24.02
N ILE A 234 5.92 16.42 -22.96
CA ILE A 234 6.80 15.27 -22.76
C ILE A 234 6.01 14.05 -23.17
N PHE A 235 6.43 13.40 -24.25
CA PHE A 235 5.82 12.17 -24.72
C PHE A 235 6.30 10.97 -23.92
N THR A 236 5.38 10.06 -23.65
CA THR A 236 5.63 8.84 -22.88
C THR A 236 5.73 7.63 -23.79
N SER A 237 6.23 6.51 -23.26
CA SER A 237 6.24 5.23 -23.97
C SER A 237 4.86 4.79 -24.46
N LYS A 238 3.79 5.20 -23.76
CA LYS A 238 2.39 4.93 -24.15
C LYS A 238 1.99 5.69 -25.42
N ASP A 239 2.48 6.90 -25.60
CA ASP A 239 2.22 7.71 -26.80
C ASP A 239 2.92 7.10 -28.01
N ALA A 240 4.17 6.66 -27.84
CA ALA A 240 4.90 5.92 -28.87
C ALA A 240 4.20 4.59 -29.23
N LEU A 241 3.78 3.82 -28.23
CA LEU A 241 2.99 2.60 -28.43
C LEU A 241 1.72 2.86 -29.23
N LEU A 242 0.93 3.87 -28.84
CA LEU A 242 -0.28 4.27 -29.56
C LEU A 242 0.02 4.57 -31.03
N VAL A 243 1.06 5.35 -31.31
CA VAL A 243 1.42 5.73 -32.67
C VAL A 243 1.93 4.55 -33.48
N LEU A 244 2.74 3.66 -32.90
CA LEU A 244 3.18 2.44 -33.57
C LEU A 244 2.03 1.47 -33.84
N SER A 245 1.12 1.26 -32.89
CA SER A 245 -0.09 0.46 -33.12
C SER A 245 -0.97 1.05 -34.21
N THR A 246 -1.08 2.39 -34.24
CA THR A 246 -1.83 3.10 -35.30
C THR A 246 -1.16 2.93 -36.67
N LEU A 247 0.17 2.95 -36.72
CA LEU A 247 0.95 2.70 -37.94
C LEU A 247 0.76 1.27 -38.44
N VAL A 248 0.85 0.26 -37.55
CA VAL A 248 0.58 -1.14 -37.88
C VAL A 248 -0.83 -1.30 -38.47
N ALA A 249 -1.84 -0.77 -37.80
CA ALA A 249 -3.22 -0.85 -38.29
C ALA A 249 -3.40 -0.19 -39.66
N LEU A 250 -2.73 0.95 -39.90
CA LEU A 250 -2.74 1.62 -41.19
C LEU A 250 -2.08 0.78 -42.29
N LEU A 251 -0.92 0.17 -41.99
CA LEU A 251 -0.19 -0.70 -42.91
C LEU A 251 -1.00 -1.94 -43.30
N GLU A 252 -1.71 -2.55 -42.35
CA GLU A 252 -2.59 -3.70 -42.61
C GLU A 252 -3.73 -3.34 -43.58
N ILE A 253 -4.35 -2.18 -43.37
CA ILE A 253 -5.40 -1.68 -44.28
C ILE A 253 -4.83 -1.41 -45.67
N PHE A 254 -3.70 -0.71 -45.76
CA PHE A 254 -3.07 -0.41 -47.04
C PHE A 254 -2.62 -1.65 -47.80
N LYS A 255 -2.12 -2.67 -47.09
CA LYS A 255 -1.82 -3.98 -47.67
C LYS A 255 -3.09 -4.62 -48.25
N THR A 256 -4.17 -4.64 -47.49
CA THR A 256 -5.46 -5.22 -47.91
C THR A 256 -6.04 -4.49 -49.13
N GLN A 257 -5.84 -3.18 -49.23
CA GLN A 257 -6.27 -2.34 -50.35
C GLN A 257 -5.27 -2.32 -51.52
N ASN A 258 -4.18 -3.09 -51.46
CA ASN A 258 -3.09 -3.06 -52.45
C ASN A 258 -2.48 -1.66 -52.70
N LEU A 259 -2.46 -0.81 -51.68
CA LEU A 259 -1.89 0.55 -51.77
C LEU A 259 -0.38 0.59 -51.51
N LEU A 260 0.23 -0.52 -51.07
CA LEU A 260 1.67 -0.61 -50.80
C LEU A 260 2.51 -1.03 -52.02
N VAL A 261 1.91 -1.05 -53.21
CA VAL A 261 2.57 -1.43 -54.46
C VAL A 261 3.67 -0.41 -54.81
N GLY A 262 4.83 -0.90 -55.25
CA GLY A 262 6.00 -0.05 -55.59
C GLY A 262 6.98 0.17 -54.43
N LEU A 263 6.56 0.00 -53.17
CA LEU A 263 7.44 0.13 -52.00
C LEU A 263 8.28 -1.12 -51.72
N ASN A 264 7.93 -2.26 -52.33
CA ASN A 264 8.62 -3.54 -52.12
C ASN A 264 9.82 -3.77 -53.08
N ASN A 265 10.10 -2.83 -54.00
CA ASN A 265 10.97 -3.07 -55.16
C ASN A 265 12.32 -2.34 -55.12
N ASP A 266 12.66 -1.60 -54.06
CA ASP A 266 13.98 -0.98 -53.96
C ASP A 266 14.98 -1.97 -53.34
N LYS A 267 15.51 -2.86 -54.19
CA LYS A 267 16.81 -3.52 -54.00
C LYS A 267 17.76 -3.12 -55.11
#